data_AF-A0A444WV18-F1
#
_entry.id   AF-A0A444WV18-F1
#
_cell.length_a   1.000
_cell.length_b   1.000
_cell.length_c   1.000
_cell.angle_alpha   90.00
_cell.angle_beta   90.00
_cell.angle_gamma   90.00
#
_symmetry.space_group_name_H-M   'P 1'
#
loop_
_entity.id
_entity.type
_entity.pdbx_description
1 polymer ?
#
loop_
_entity_poly.entity_id
_entity_poly.type
_entity_poly.pdbx_seq_one_letter_code
_entity_poly.pdbx_strand_id
1 'polypeptide(L)'
;MHTKDLICLHFDSHSSNMDVNLKFLFCTHLLCGFVCLHMWVAFFFFLCSNYIYKFTFLLQHRDVISGLAHLHELGIIHRDLKPQNVLITKERSLCAKLSDMGISKRLLEDMSTLGHSVTGCGSSGWQAPEQLVQGRQSRALDLFSLGCVLFFCMTGGRHPFGERLERDVNILKNRKDLFLIESIPEAEDLISRLLNPDPNLRPKAIEVLHHPLFWSSEMRLSFLRDASDRVELEDRETDSDLLRTLESIAPMALGAKWDEKMEPAFITNIGRYRRYKYDSVRDLLRVMRNKLNHYRELPQEIQELVGSVPEGFNDYFASRFPRLLIEVYRVIYEYCKEDQCFQRYFRDN
;
A
#
# COMPACT_ATOMS: atom_id res chain seq x y z
N MET A 1 -3.55 34.67 23.80
CA MET A 1 -4.09 33.43 24.38
C MET A 1 -4.97 32.80 23.32
N HIS A 2 -4.36 32.07 22.37
CA HIS A 2 -5.07 31.48 21.24
C HIS A 2 -5.37 30.01 21.55
N THR A 3 -6.64 29.69 21.72
CA THR A 3 -7.18 28.33 21.70
C THR A 3 -6.98 27.76 20.29
N LYS A 4 -6.14 26.74 20.17
CA LYS A 4 -5.95 25.96 18.94
C LYS A 4 -7.07 24.94 18.85
N ASP A 5 -7.83 24.97 17.76
CA ASP A 5 -8.84 23.97 17.44
C ASP A 5 -8.14 22.64 17.10
N LEU A 6 -8.00 21.76 18.10
CA LEU A 6 -7.74 20.34 17.89
C LEU A 6 -9.06 19.67 17.54
N ILE A 7 -9.20 19.20 16.30
CA ILE A 7 -10.31 18.32 15.92
C ILE A 7 -9.95 16.91 16.39
N CYS A 8 -10.49 16.52 17.55
CA CYS A 8 -10.46 15.14 18.01
C CYS A 8 -11.54 14.37 17.24
N LEU A 9 -11.15 13.36 16.44
CA LEU A 9 -12.12 12.51 15.76
C LEU A 9 -12.82 11.62 16.81
N HIS A 10 -13.98 12.05 17.28
CA HIS A 10 -14.89 11.19 18.02
C HIS A 10 -15.62 10.29 17.02
N PHE A 11 -15.15 9.06 16.88
CA PHE A 11 -15.87 7.99 16.20
C PHE A 11 -16.87 7.38 17.20
N ASP A 12 -18.08 7.92 17.23
CA ASP A 12 -19.18 7.32 17.98
C ASP A 12 -19.76 6.14 17.20
N SER A 13 -19.67 4.94 17.77
CA SER A 13 -20.08 3.67 17.16
C SER A 13 -21.59 3.45 17.11
N HIS A 14 -22.42 4.50 17.23
CA HIS A 14 -23.88 4.39 17.37
C HIS A 14 -24.73 5.23 16.41
N SER A 15 -24.17 5.91 15.42
CA SER A 15 -24.99 6.58 14.38
C SER A 15 -24.89 5.87 13.04
N SER A 16 -25.99 5.24 12.62
CA SER A 16 -26.18 4.66 11.28
C SER A 16 -26.54 5.70 10.21
N ASN A 17 -26.27 6.99 10.41
CA ASN A 17 -26.46 8.04 9.41
C ASN A 17 -25.22 8.92 9.31
N MET A 18 -24.42 8.71 8.25
CA MET A 18 -23.40 9.66 7.82
C MET A 18 -24.03 10.65 6.83
N ASP A 19 -24.52 11.78 7.34
CA ASP A 19 -24.78 12.97 6.51
C ASP A 19 -23.48 13.76 6.36
N VAL A 20 -22.69 13.44 5.33
CA VAL A 20 -21.60 14.30 4.87
C VAL A 20 -22.12 15.12 3.70
N ASN A 21 -22.54 16.35 3.98
CA ASN A 21 -22.99 17.33 2.98
C ASN A 21 -21.83 17.72 2.04
N LEU A 22 -21.66 16.99 0.93
CA LEU A 22 -20.88 17.43 -0.22
C LEU A 22 -21.84 17.81 -1.36
N LYS A 23 -22.15 19.11 -1.48
CA LYS A 23 -22.87 19.64 -2.65
C LYS A 23 -21.91 19.68 -3.85
N PHE A 24 -22.10 18.79 -4.82
CA PHE A 24 -21.51 18.93 -6.16
C PHE A 24 -22.59 18.89 -7.25
N LEU A 25 -22.43 19.82 -8.19
CA LEU A 25 -23.36 20.24 -9.23
C LEU A 25 -23.49 19.16 -10.33
N PHE A 26 -24.69 18.64 -10.57
CA PHE A 26 -24.96 17.76 -11.72
C PHE A 26 -25.32 18.59 -12.96
N CYS A 27 -24.60 18.40 -14.06
CA CYS A 27 -25.05 18.80 -15.39
C CYS A 27 -25.53 17.54 -16.12
N THR A 28 -26.85 17.45 -16.33
CA THR A 28 -27.53 16.33 -16.98
C THR A 28 -27.77 16.63 -18.46
N HIS A 29 -27.25 15.79 -19.36
CA HIS A 29 -27.85 15.59 -20.69
C HIS A 29 -27.93 14.11 -21.07
N LEU A 30 -29.15 13.61 -20.83
CA LEU A 30 -30.00 12.64 -21.55
C LEU A 30 -29.43 11.52 -22.46
N LEU A 31 -30.01 10.34 -22.19
CA LEU A 31 -30.49 9.27 -23.09
C LEU A 31 -29.48 8.21 -23.61
N CYS A 32 -29.29 7.12 -22.86
CA CYS A 32 -29.71 5.74 -23.24
C CYS A 32 -29.30 4.72 -22.14
N GLY A 33 -30.20 3.80 -21.73
CA GLY A 33 -29.83 2.56 -21.01
C GLY A 33 -29.88 2.56 -19.47
N PHE A 34 -31.08 2.59 -18.87
CA PHE A 34 -31.33 2.78 -17.43
C PHE A 34 -31.00 1.60 -16.47
N VAL A 35 -30.31 0.55 -16.92
CA VAL A 35 -29.92 -0.59 -16.05
C VAL A 35 -28.39 -0.72 -15.90
N CYS A 36 -27.60 -0.18 -16.83
CA CYS A 36 -26.13 -0.23 -16.74
C CYS A 36 -25.55 1.00 -16.02
N LEU A 37 -26.23 2.15 -16.10
CA LEU A 37 -25.74 3.42 -15.55
C LEU A 37 -25.70 3.43 -14.01
N HIS A 38 -26.58 2.72 -13.31
CA HIS A 38 -26.62 2.72 -11.84
C HIS A 38 -25.44 1.96 -11.22
N MET A 39 -25.02 0.83 -11.83
CA MET A 39 -23.82 0.10 -11.42
C MET A 39 -22.55 0.89 -11.77
N TRP A 40 -22.51 1.52 -12.94
CA TRP A 40 -21.37 2.35 -13.35
C TRP A 40 -21.26 3.63 -12.53
N VAL A 41 -22.35 4.28 -12.17
CA VAL A 41 -22.33 5.48 -11.31
C VAL A 41 -21.95 5.10 -9.88
N ALA A 42 -22.46 3.99 -9.33
CA ALA A 42 -22.02 3.51 -8.01
C ALA A 42 -20.54 3.08 -8.02
N PHE A 43 -20.07 2.41 -9.07
CA PHE A 43 -18.67 2.02 -9.24
C PHE A 43 -17.76 3.23 -9.49
N PHE A 44 -18.22 4.23 -10.25
CA PHE A 44 -17.50 5.47 -10.51
C PHE A 44 -17.47 6.38 -9.28
N PHE A 45 -18.55 6.47 -8.51
CA PHE A 45 -18.54 7.13 -7.19
C PHE A 45 -17.67 6.35 -6.20
N PHE A 46 -17.71 5.02 -6.20
CA PHE A 46 -16.81 4.19 -5.40
C PHE A 46 -15.35 4.41 -5.82
N LEU A 47 -15.04 4.51 -7.11
CA LEU A 47 -13.70 4.76 -7.63
C LEU A 47 -13.22 6.20 -7.37
N CYS A 48 -14.02 7.23 -7.63
CA CYS A 48 -13.69 8.63 -7.37
C CYS A 48 -13.62 8.94 -5.88
N SER A 49 -14.52 8.37 -5.07
CA SER A 49 -14.43 8.42 -3.61
C SER A 49 -13.20 7.64 -3.15
N ASN A 50 -12.93 6.42 -3.65
CA ASN A 50 -11.67 5.73 -3.35
C ASN A 50 -10.45 6.56 -3.76
N TYR A 51 -10.44 7.29 -4.88
CA TYR A 51 -9.27 8.05 -5.34
C TYR A 51 -8.98 9.27 -4.44
N ILE A 52 -10.02 10.06 -4.10
CA ILE A 52 -9.88 11.23 -3.21
C ILE A 52 -9.56 10.81 -1.77
N TYR A 53 -10.21 9.74 -1.29
CA TYR A 53 -9.93 9.18 0.03
C TYR A 53 -8.54 8.56 0.06
N LYS A 54 -8.11 7.82 -0.98
CA LYS A 54 -6.77 7.23 -1.12
C LYS A 54 -5.68 8.29 -1.13
N PHE A 55 -5.87 9.44 -1.80
CA PHE A 55 -4.86 10.51 -1.83
C PHE A 55 -4.70 11.19 -0.45
N THR A 56 -5.81 11.50 0.23
CA THR A 56 -5.77 12.11 1.57
C THR A 56 -5.27 11.12 2.63
N PHE A 57 -5.66 9.85 2.50
CA PHE A 57 -5.20 8.72 3.30
C PHE A 57 -3.68 8.55 3.18
N LEU A 58 -3.14 8.39 1.96
CA LEU A 58 -1.71 8.11 1.76
C LEU A 58 -0.80 9.21 2.33
N LEU A 59 -1.18 10.48 2.18
CA LEU A 59 -0.43 11.61 2.75
C LEU A 59 -0.42 11.55 4.29
N GLN A 60 -1.58 11.34 4.91
CA GLN A 60 -1.72 11.28 6.36
C GLN A 60 -0.95 10.10 6.97
N HIS A 61 -0.95 8.94 6.31
CA HIS A 61 -0.22 7.78 6.80
C HIS A 61 1.28 7.91 6.66
N ARG A 62 1.77 8.58 5.61
CA ARG A 62 3.20 8.83 5.46
C ARG A 62 3.75 9.66 6.62
N ASP A 63 3.00 10.65 7.10
CA ASP A 63 3.37 11.45 8.28
C ASP A 63 3.46 10.60 9.55
N VAL A 64 2.47 9.72 9.78
CA VAL A 64 2.46 8.80 10.95
C VAL A 64 3.67 7.89 10.93
N ILE A 65 3.97 7.29 9.78
CA ILE A 65 5.08 6.36 9.63
C ILE A 65 6.42 7.09 9.77
N SER A 66 6.53 8.31 9.21
CA SER A 66 7.72 9.17 9.35
C SER A 66 7.97 9.56 10.80
N GLY A 67 6.92 9.99 11.51
CA GLY A 67 7.00 10.27 12.94
C GLY A 67 7.43 9.05 13.75
N LEU A 68 6.91 7.86 13.41
CA LEU A 68 7.29 6.63 14.09
C LEU A 68 8.75 6.22 13.78
N ALA A 69 9.18 6.36 12.53
CA ALA A 69 10.57 6.12 12.13
C ALA A 69 11.54 7.02 12.90
N HIS A 70 11.20 8.29 13.04
CA HIS A 70 11.99 9.25 13.82
C HIS A 70 12.08 8.88 15.31
N LEU A 71 10.96 8.47 15.94
CA LEU A 71 10.99 7.98 17.31
C LEU A 71 11.92 6.77 17.45
N HIS A 72 11.84 5.84 16.51
CA HIS A 72 12.62 4.59 16.52
C HIS A 72 14.11 4.84 16.34
N GLU A 73 14.49 5.83 15.53
CA GLU A 73 15.86 6.32 15.34
C GLU A 73 16.43 6.90 16.64
N LEU A 74 15.62 7.68 17.39
CA LEU A 74 15.98 8.18 18.71
C LEU A 74 16.00 7.09 19.82
N GLY A 75 15.74 5.83 19.45
CA GLY A 75 15.65 4.71 20.38
C GLY A 75 14.39 4.74 21.25
N ILE A 76 13.36 5.50 20.86
CA ILE A 76 12.11 5.63 21.61
C ILE A 76 11.08 4.67 21.03
N ILE A 77 10.45 3.86 21.88
CA ILE A 77 9.32 3.00 21.54
C ILE A 77 8.04 3.66 22.07
N HIS A 78 7.03 3.79 21.21
CA HIS A 78 5.78 4.50 21.53
C HIS A 78 4.92 3.72 22.55
N ARG A 79 4.68 2.43 22.29
CA ARG A 79 3.97 1.44 23.14
C ARG A 79 2.44 1.59 23.28
N ASP A 80 1.87 2.73 22.87
CA ASP A 80 0.41 2.94 22.82
C ASP A 80 -0.10 3.47 21.47
N LEU A 81 0.41 2.94 20.35
CA LEU A 81 -0.05 3.42 19.05
C LEU A 81 -1.47 2.92 18.76
N LYS A 82 -2.40 3.87 18.57
CA LYS A 82 -3.83 3.64 18.30
C LYS A 82 -4.42 4.87 17.61
N PRO A 83 -5.61 4.79 16.97
CA PRO A 83 -6.18 5.93 16.26
C PRO A 83 -6.37 7.18 17.12
N GLN A 84 -6.69 7.01 18.41
CA GLN A 84 -6.87 8.14 19.35
C GLN A 84 -5.59 8.93 19.61
N ASN A 85 -4.41 8.31 19.38
CA ASN A 85 -3.09 8.91 19.60
C ASN A 85 -2.47 9.42 18.29
N VAL A 86 -3.26 9.45 17.20
CA VAL A 86 -2.89 10.06 15.92
C VAL A 86 -3.70 11.33 15.74
N LEU A 87 -3.05 12.48 15.93
CA LEU A 87 -3.68 13.79 15.83
C LEU A 87 -3.64 14.31 14.40
N ILE A 88 -4.77 14.81 13.92
CA ILE A 88 -4.87 15.42 12.60
C ILE A 88 -4.91 16.92 12.75
N THR A 89 -3.98 17.60 12.08
CA THR A 89 -3.85 19.05 12.09
C THR A 89 -4.14 19.60 10.70
N LYS A 90 -4.80 20.76 10.64
CA LYS A 90 -5.10 21.47 9.40
C LYS A 90 -4.60 22.91 9.54
N GLU A 91 -3.32 23.12 9.27
CA GLU A 91 -2.74 24.47 9.24
C GLU A 91 -2.72 24.98 7.78
N ARG A 92 -1.82 24.45 6.95
CA ARG A 92 -1.74 24.75 5.51
C ARG A 92 -2.12 23.56 4.63
N SER A 93 -1.82 22.37 5.13
CA SER A 93 -2.21 21.07 4.60
C SER A 93 -2.70 20.18 5.75
N LEU A 94 -3.42 19.10 5.42
CA LEU A 94 -3.74 18.07 6.40
C LEU A 94 -2.46 17.30 6.74
N CYS A 95 -2.12 17.24 8.03
CA CYS A 95 -0.93 16.55 8.54
C CYS A 95 -1.30 15.69 9.75
N ALA A 96 -0.74 14.48 9.85
CA ALA A 96 -0.86 13.64 11.04
C ALA A 96 0.36 13.74 11.96
N LYS A 97 0.12 13.69 13.28
CA LYS A 97 1.17 13.69 14.29
C LYS A 97 0.89 12.64 15.35
N LEU A 98 1.94 11.93 15.77
CA LEU A 98 1.88 11.06 16.93
C LEU A 98 1.77 11.88 18.22
N SER A 99 0.98 11.41 19.17
CA SER A 99 0.78 12.03 20.48
C SER A 99 0.74 10.97 21.59
N ASP A 100 0.68 11.43 22.83
CA ASP A 100 0.62 10.57 24.03
C ASP A 100 1.84 9.65 24.22
N MET A 101 2.96 10.29 24.53
CA MET A 101 4.21 9.61 24.88
C MET A 101 4.26 9.16 26.36
N GLY A 102 3.12 9.16 27.06
CA GLY A 102 3.05 8.96 28.52
C GLY A 102 3.54 7.60 28.99
N ILE A 103 3.51 6.59 28.12
CA ILE A 103 4.03 5.24 28.39
C ILE A 103 5.20 4.84 27.51
N SER A 104 5.69 5.77 26.69
CA SER A 104 6.82 5.53 25.79
C SER A 104 8.08 5.25 26.59
N LYS A 105 8.99 4.47 26.01
CA LYS A 105 10.21 4.06 26.70
C LYS A 105 11.40 4.12 25.76
N ARG A 106 12.48 4.72 26.24
CA ARG A 106 13.77 4.77 25.54
C ARG A 106 14.52 3.47 25.77
N LEU A 107 15.03 2.90 24.70
CA LEU A 107 16.01 1.82 24.72
C LEU A 107 17.35 2.38 25.18
N LEU A 108 18.05 1.63 26.04
CA LEU A 108 19.45 1.90 26.35
C LEU A 108 20.28 1.73 25.06
N GLU A 109 21.34 2.52 24.89
CA GLU A 109 22.07 2.65 23.61
C GLU A 109 22.56 1.30 23.04
N ASP A 110 22.88 0.32 23.89
CA ASP A 110 23.33 -1.02 23.49
C ASP A 110 22.22 -2.07 23.38
N MET A 111 20.95 -1.70 23.59
CA MET A 111 19.83 -2.64 23.71
C MET A 111 18.84 -2.50 22.56
N SER A 112 18.58 -3.61 21.85
CA SER A 112 17.53 -3.69 20.83
C SER A 112 16.15 -4.02 21.41
N THR A 113 16.10 -4.48 22.66
CA THR A 113 14.89 -4.89 23.37
C THR A 113 14.86 -4.36 24.80
N LEU A 114 13.67 -4.05 25.27
CA LEU A 114 13.38 -3.92 26.70
C LEU A 114 13.14 -5.32 27.29
N GLY A 115 13.66 -5.54 28.50
CA GLY A 115 13.36 -6.75 29.28
C GLY A 115 11.86 -6.91 29.58
N HIS A 116 11.49 -8.03 30.19
CA HIS A 116 10.09 -8.31 30.57
C HIS A 116 9.53 -7.13 31.37
N SER A 117 8.53 -6.45 30.79
CA SER A 117 7.84 -5.34 31.45
C SER A 117 6.81 -5.93 32.39
N VAL A 118 7.05 -5.80 33.70
CA VAL A 118 6.13 -6.26 34.76
C VAL A 118 4.79 -5.51 34.70
N THR A 119 4.77 -4.31 34.10
CA THR A 119 3.57 -3.48 33.93
C THR A 119 2.93 -3.74 32.57
N GLY A 120 1.69 -4.25 32.58
CA GLY A 120 0.82 -4.39 31.40
C GLY A 120 0.35 -3.03 30.90
N CYS A 121 1.24 -2.28 30.26
CA CYS A 121 0.94 -0.97 29.67
C CYS A 121 0.48 -1.12 28.20
N GLY A 122 -0.36 -0.19 27.75
CA GLY A 122 -0.91 -0.13 26.40
C GLY A 122 -2.42 -0.37 26.35
N SER A 123 -3.04 0.01 25.25
CA SER A 123 -4.49 -0.09 25.07
C SER A 123 -4.90 -1.44 24.47
N SER A 124 -5.68 -2.21 25.23
CA SER A 124 -6.27 -3.49 24.78
C SER A 124 -6.89 -3.39 23.38
N GLY A 125 -6.65 -4.42 22.57
CA GLY A 125 -7.04 -4.52 21.17
C GLY A 125 -6.04 -3.92 20.17
N TRP A 126 -5.08 -3.11 20.61
CA TRP A 126 -4.06 -2.48 19.75
C TRP A 126 -2.64 -2.97 20.03
N GLN A 127 -2.47 -3.78 21.07
CA GLN A 127 -1.18 -4.28 21.53
C GLN A 127 -0.70 -5.46 20.67
N ALA A 128 0.61 -5.52 20.44
CA ALA A 128 1.24 -6.66 19.79
C ALA A 128 1.11 -7.93 20.66
N PRO A 129 1.08 -9.15 20.06
CA PRO A 129 0.92 -10.39 20.81
C PRO A 129 2.00 -10.58 21.89
N GLU A 130 3.26 -10.22 21.60
CA GLU A 130 4.34 -10.27 22.57
C GLU A 130 4.19 -9.27 23.73
N GLN A 131 3.44 -8.17 23.53
CA GLN A 131 3.12 -7.21 24.58
C GLN A 131 2.04 -7.76 25.52
N LEU A 132 1.05 -8.47 24.98
CA LEU A 132 -0.03 -9.12 25.74
C LEU A 132 0.48 -10.24 26.65
N VAL A 133 1.47 -11.01 26.20
CA VAL A 133 2.10 -12.08 27.00
C VAL A 133 3.30 -11.62 27.83
N GLN A 134 3.52 -10.30 27.95
CA GLN A 134 4.63 -9.68 28.70
C GLN A 134 6.03 -10.15 28.28
N GLY A 135 6.21 -10.50 27.00
CA GLY A 135 7.49 -10.93 26.44
C GLY A 135 8.51 -9.79 26.26
N ARG A 136 9.60 -10.09 25.56
CA ARG A 136 10.61 -9.08 25.18
C ARG A 136 9.99 -8.04 24.25
N GLN A 137 10.16 -6.77 24.60
CA GLN A 137 9.54 -5.66 23.87
C GLN A 137 10.58 -4.99 22.98
N SER A 138 10.29 -4.82 21.69
CA SER A 138 11.19 -4.17 20.72
C SER A 138 10.45 -3.07 19.96
N ARG A 139 11.11 -2.35 19.05
CA ARG A 139 10.43 -1.40 18.16
C ARG A 139 9.27 -2.04 17.37
N ALA A 140 9.33 -3.37 17.13
CA ALA A 140 8.35 -4.14 16.37
C ALA A 140 6.92 -4.11 16.94
N LEU A 141 6.74 -3.77 18.22
CA LEU A 141 5.41 -3.66 18.84
C LEU A 141 4.61 -2.55 18.13
N ASP A 142 5.26 -1.38 17.95
CA ASP A 142 4.62 -0.23 17.34
C ASP A 142 4.28 -0.51 15.87
N LEU A 143 5.03 -1.41 15.21
CA LEU A 143 4.77 -1.82 13.83
C LEU A 143 3.52 -2.69 13.72
N PHE A 144 3.29 -3.56 14.69
CA PHE A 144 2.04 -4.30 14.78
C PHE A 144 0.86 -3.35 14.98
N SER A 145 0.96 -2.46 15.96
CA SER A 145 -0.06 -1.45 16.23
C SER A 145 -0.31 -0.53 15.02
N LEU A 146 0.76 -0.16 14.30
CA LEU A 146 0.68 0.59 13.04
C LEU A 146 -0.12 -0.18 12.00
N GLY A 147 0.11 -1.50 11.84
CA GLY A 147 -0.68 -2.35 10.94
C GLY A 147 -2.17 -2.30 11.25
N CYS A 148 -2.55 -2.36 12.54
CA CYS A 148 -3.94 -2.21 12.96
C CYS A 148 -4.50 -0.82 12.64
N VAL A 149 -3.73 0.25 12.87
CA VAL A 149 -4.14 1.64 12.57
C VAL A 149 -4.31 1.86 11.07
N LEU A 150 -3.37 1.37 10.24
CA LEU A 150 -3.48 1.46 8.78
C LEU A 150 -4.75 0.76 8.29
N PHE A 151 -5.01 -0.46 8.74
CA PHE A 151 -6.25 -1.18 8.40
C PHE A 151 -7.50 -0.41 8.83
N PHE A 152 -7.51 0.11 10.07
CA PHE A 152 -8.63 0.89 10.60
C PHE A 152 -8.95 2.10 9.73
N CYS A 153 -7.93 2.83 9.30
CA CYS A 153 -8.11 3.98 8.44
C CYS A 153 -8.57 3.59 7.02
N MET A 154 -8.05 2.49 6.43
CA MET A 154 -8.43 2.04 5.09
C MET A 154 -9.89 1.58 5.01
N THR A 155 -10.38 1.01 6.10
CA THR A 155 -11.69 0.37 6.17
C THR A 155 -12.77 1.27 6.80
N GLY A 156 -12.42 2.51 7.13
CA GLY A 156 -13.35 3.46 7.74
C GLY A 156 -13.78 3.06 9.16
N GLY A 157 -12.91 2.35 9.90
CA GLY A 157 -13.11 2.07 11.33
C GLY A 157 -13.17 0.60 11.73
N ARG A 158 -12.95 -0.34 10.80
CA ARG A 158 -12.88 -1.78 11.13
C ARG A 158 -11.54 -2.14 11.75
N HIS A 159 -11.45 -3.29 12.38
CA HIS A 159 -10.20 -3.77 12.97
C HIS A 159 -9.88 -5.16 12.43
N PRO A 160 -8.61 -5.47 12.10
CA PRO A 160 -8.26 -6.75 11.47
C PRO A 160 -8.55 -7.95 12.38
N PHE A 161 -8.62 -7.74 13.70
CA PHE A 161 -8.92 -8.79 14.69
C PHE A 161 -10.36 -8.74 15.23
N GLY A 162 -11.29 -8.14 14.50
CA GLY A 162 -12.72 -8.13 14.82
C GLY A 162 -13.15 -7.14 15.92
N GLU A 163 -14.25 -7.47 16.58
CA GLU A 163 -14.91 -6.59 17.55
C GLU A 163 -14.13 -6.43 18.86
N ARG A 164 -14.31 -5.28 19.51
CA ARG A 164 -13.46 -4.81 20.64
C ARG A 164 -13.25 -5.85 21.74
N LEU A 165 -14.28 -6.62 22.10
CA LEU A 165 -14.22 -7.60 23.20
C LEU A 165 -13.37 -8.84 22.87
N GLU A 166 -13.21 -9.17 21.58
CA GLU A 166 -12.55 -10.40 21.13
C GLU A 166 -11.14 -10.15 20.58
N ARG A 167 -10.76 -8.88 20.36
CA ARG A 167 -9.51 -8.50 19.68
C ARG A 167 -8.28 -9.14 20.29
N ASP A 168 -8.08 -9.04 21.60
CA ASP A 168 -6.88 -9.59 22.25
C ASP A 168 -6.79 -11.11 22.09
N VAL A 169 -7.91 -11.82 22.20
CA VAL A 169 -7.97 -13.27 21.98
C VAL A 169 -7.65 -13.60 20.52
N ASN A 170 -8.17 -12.82 19.58
CA ASN A 170 -7.91 -12.99 18.16
C ASN A 170 -6.45 -12.65 17.80
N ILE A 171 -5.86 -11.63 18.41
CA ILE A 171 -4.44 -11.28 18.25
C ILE A 171 -3.56 -12.44 18.72
N LEU A 172 -3.80 -12.97 19.93
CA LEU A 172 -3.05 -14.09 20.48
C LEU A 172 -3.21 -15.37 19.64
N LYS A 173 -4.36 -15.58 19.03
CA LYS A 173 -4.64 -16.73 18.15
C LYS A 173 -4.29 -16.46 16.68
N ASN A 174 -3.73 -15.29 16.34
CA ASN A 174 -3.47 -14.83 14.98
C ASN A 174 -4.69 -14.99 14.03
N ARG A 175 -5.89 -14.71 14.54
CA ARG A 175 -7.16 -14.74 13.78
C ARG A 175 -7.46 -13.35 13.24
N LYS A 176 -6.86 -13.01 12.12
CA LYS A 176 -7.08 -11.75 11.40
C LYS A 176 -7.91 -11.94 10.14
N ASP A 177 -8.75 -10.96 9.83
CA ASP A 177 -9.50 -10.84 8.59
C ASP A 177 -9.05 -9.58 7.84
N LEU A 178 -8.54 -9.77 6.62
CA LEU A 178 -8.05 -8.71 5.75
C LEU A 178 -8.90 -8.55 4.48
N PHE A 179 -10.07 -9.19 4.40
CA PHE A 179 -10.93 -9.21 3.21
C PHE A 179 -11.24 -7.82 2.65
N LEU A 180 -11.44 -6.83 3.52
CA LEU A 180 -11.79 -5.46 3.12
C LEU A 180 -10.68 -4.72 2.36
N ILE A 181 -9.44 -5.22 2.38
CA ILE A 181 -8.30 -4.64 1.65
C ILE A 181 -7.72 -5.58 0.59
N GLU A 182 -8.29 -6.77 0.38
CA GLU A 182 -7.79 -7.77 -0.57
C GLU A 182 -7.77 -7.25 -2.02
N SER A 183 -8.66 -6.32 -2.35
CA SER A 183 -8.70 -5.64 -3.66
C SER A 183 -7.54 -4.68 -3.90
N ILE A 184 -6.72 -4.41 -2.88
CA ILE A 184 -5.52 -3.56 -2.95
C ILE A 184 -4.31 -4.42 -2.55
N PRO A 185 -3.69 -5.14 -3.50
CA PRO A 185 -2.64 -6.12 -3.20
C PRO A 185 -1.44 -5.54 -2.43
N GLU A 186 -1.06 -4.28 -2.68
CA GLU A 186 0.01 -3.62 -1.94
C GLU A 186 -0.38 -3.33 -0.48
N ALA A 187 -1.65 -3.10 -0.19
CA ALA A 187 -2.11 -2.90 1.18
C ALA A 187 -2.17 -4.23 1.94
N GLU A 188 -2.71 -5.26 1.29
CA GLU A 188 -2.75 -6.62 1.81
C GLU A 188 -1.33 -7.10 2.16
N ASP A 189 -0.37 -6.93 1.24
CA ASP A 189 1.03 -7.30 1.45
C ASP A 189 1.66 -6.57 2.65
N LEU A 190 1.51 -5.25 2.73
CA LEU A 190 2.11 -4.49 3.82
C LEU A 190 1.49 -4.81 5.18
N ILE A 191 0.16 -4.79 5.27
CA ILE A 191 -0.56 -4.98 6.53
C ILE A 191 -0.38 -6.41 7.02
N SER A 192 -0.39 -7.42 6.14
CA SER A 192 -0.13 -8.80 6.53
C SER A 192 1.26 -8.99 7.16
N ARG A 193 2.30 -8.31 6.64
CA ARG A 193 3.66 -8.30 7.18
C ARG A 193 3.79 -7.54 8.50
N LEU A 194 3.14 -6.37 8.63
CA LEU A 194 3.09 -5.64 9.90
C LEU A 194 2.40 -6.44 11.01
N LEU A 195 1.35 -7.19 10.66
CA LEU A 195 0.58 -8.04 11.58
C LEU A 195 1.15 -9.46 11.71
N ASN A 196 2.45 -9.66 11.43
CA ASN A 196 3.10 -10.96 11.63
C ASN A 196 3.20 -11.26 13.14
N PRO A 197 2.82 -12.47 13.60
CA PRO A 197 2.99 -12.86 15.00
C PRO A 197 4.45 -12.79 15.46
N ASP A 198 5.40 -13.13 14.59
CA ASP A 198 6.83 -13.01 14.88
C ASP A 198 7.28 -11.55 14.70
N PRO A 199 7.72 -10.87 15.78
CA PRO A 199 8.20 -9.49 15.70
C PRO A 199 9.42 -9.31 14.79
N ASN A 200 10.23 -10.35 14.56
CA ASN A 200 11.44 -10.26 13.72
C ASN A 200 11.12 -10.23 12.22
N LEU A 201 9.92 -10.69 11.84
CA LEU A 201 9.46 -10.70 10.45
C LEU A 201 8.71 -9.42 10.07
N ARG A 202 8.48 -8.52 11.03
CA ARG A 202 7.82 -7.22 10.76
C ARG A 202 8.83 -6.25 10.16
N PRO A 203 8.45 -5.50 9.09
CA PRO A 203 9.33 -4.49 8.50
C PRO A 203 9.56 -3.34 9.47
N LYS A 204 10.74 -2.72 9.43
CA LYS A 204 11.04 -1.49 10.19
C LYS A 204 10.23 -0.31 9.64
N ALA A 205 10.01 0.73 10.45
CA ALA A 205 9.23 1.90 10.04
C ALA A 205 9.77 2.57 8.76
N ILE A 206 11.10 2.60 8.58
CA ILE A 206 11.72 3.12 7.36
C ILE A 206 11.41 2.24 6.13
N GLU A 207 11.36 0.92 6.28
CA GLU A 207 11.01 0.01 5.18
C GLU A 207 9.53 0.13 4.81
N VAL A 208 8.67 0.44 5.79
CA VAL A 208 7.25 0.73 5.56
C VAL A 208 7.07 1.99 4.70
N LEU A 209 7.86 3.06 4.93
CA LEU A 209 7.82 4.29 4.12
C LEU A 209 8.15 4.05 2.64
N HIS A 210 9.02 3.08 2.37
CA HIS A 210 9.48 2.73 1.03
C HIS A 210 8.58 1.70 0.34
N HIS A 211 7.52 1.24 1.00
CA HIS A 211 6.62 0.24 0.43
C HIS A 211 5.86 0.76 -0.81
N PRO A 212 5.63 -0.07 -1.86
CA PRO A 212 4.87 0.31 -3.05
C PRO A 212 3.47 0.86 -2.82
N LEU A 213 2.87 0.59 -1.65
CA LEU A 213 1.60 1.20 -1.25
C LEU A 213 1.67 2.74 -1.28
N PHE A 214 2.83 3.32 -0.94
CA PHE A 214 3.04 4.78 -0.84
C PHE A 214 3.71 5.40 -2.09
N TRP A 215 3.94 4.62 -3.15
CA TRP A 215 4.55 5.12 -4.38
C TRP A 215 3.57 5.88 -5.27
N SER A 216 4.05 6.99 -5.84
CA SER A 216 3.35 7.72 -6.91
C SER A 216 3.30 6.88 -8.20
N SER A 217 2.40 7.22 -9.12
CA SER A 217 2.32 6.58 -10.44
C SER A 217 3.65 6.69 -11.20
N GLU A 218 4.35 7.81 -11.07
CA GLU A 218 5.70 7.97 -11.63
C GLU A 218 6.70 6.96 -11.05
N MET A 219 6.74 6.80 -9.71
CA MET A 219 7.66 5.87 -9.06
C MET A 219 7.33 4.41 -9.40
N ARG A 220 6.03 4.06 -9.47
CA ARG A 220 5.56 2.73 -9.91
C ARG A 220 6.02 2.41 -11.33
N LEU A 221 5.80 3.31 -12.28
CA LEU A 221 6.20 3.13 -13.68
C LEU A 221 7.72 3.08 -13.83
N SER A 222 8.43 3.95 -13.12
CA SER A 222 9.89 3.97 -13.06
C SER A 222 10.43 2.63 -12.55
N PHE A 223 9.86 2.07 -11.47
CA PHE A 223 10.25 0.77 -10.94
C PHE A 223 10.05 -0.37 -11.95
N LEU A 224 8.88 -0.45 -12.58
CA LEU A 224 8.58 -1.49 -13.56
C LEU A 224 9.46 -1.38 -14.82
N ARG A 225 9.80 -0.15 -15.23
CA ARG A 225 10.74 0.12 -16.31
C ARG A 225 12.14 -0.40 -15.96
N ASP A 226 12.64 -0.04 -14.79
CA ASP A 226 13.97 -0.45 -14.34
C ASP A 226 14.05 -1.98 -14.11
N ALA A 227 12.97 -2.59 -13.60
CA ALA A 227 12.83 -4.05 -13.53
C ALA A 227 12.90 -4.70 -14.92
N SER A 228 12.19 -4.14 -15.90
CA SER A 228 12.24 -4.59 -17.30
C SER A 228 13.66 -4.52 -17.87
N ASP A 229 14.37 -3.39 -17.66
CA ASP A 229 15.74 -3.22 -18.13
C ASP A 229 16.71 -4.20 -17.47
N ARG A 230 16.62 -4.39 -16.15
CA ARG A 230 17.45 -5.33 -15.40
C ARG A 230 17.27 -6.77 -15.87
N VAL A 231 16.02 -7.17 -16.12
CA VAL A 231 15.64 -8.52 -16.56
C VAL A 231 16.05 -8.77 -18.02
N GLU A 232 16.17 -7.74 -18.86
CA GLU A 232 16.67 -7.89 -20.23
C GLU A 232 18.16 -8.22 -20.30
N LEU A 233 18.94 -7.86 -19.27
CA LEU A 233 20.37 -8.19 -19.16
C LEU A 233 20.62 -9.67 -18.82
N GLU A 234 19.60 -10.37 -18.32
CA GLU A 234 19.69 -11.80 -18.03
C GLU A 234 19.72 -12.59 -19.35
N ASP A 235 20.79 -13.36 -19.53
CA ASP A 235 21.00 -14.17 -20.73
C ASP A 235 19.93 -15.27 -20.81
N ARG A 236 19.41 -15.48 -22.02
CA ARG A 236 18.39 -16.50 -22.30
C ARG A 236 18.97 -17.91 -22.25
N GLU A 237 20.29 -18.04 -22.38
CA GLU A 237 20.99 -19.33 -22.39
C GLU A 237 21.41 -19.78 -20.98
N THR A 238 21.56 -18.84 -20.04
CA THR A 238 21.82 -19.15 -18.63
C THR A 238 20.52 -19.29 -17.85
N ASP A 239 20.36 -20.37 -17.10
CA ASP A 239 19.23 -20.63 -16.18
C ASP A 239 19.25 -19.64 -15.00
N SER A 240 18.93 -18.38 -15.28
CA SER A 240 18.90 -17.30 -14.30
C SER A 240 17.77 -17.53 -13.29
N ASP A 241 18.13 -17.68 -12.01
CA ASP A 241 17.17 -17.81 -10.91
C ASP A 241 16.18 -16.64 -10.88
N LEU A 242 16.65 -15.43 -11.17
CA LEU A 242 15.81 -14.23 -11.28
C LEU A 242 14.74 -14.39 -12.37
N LEU A 243 15.13 -14.80 -13.57
CA LEU A 243 14.18 -15.02 -14.67
C LEU A 243 13.19 -16.14 -14.35
N ARG A 244 13.67 -17.25 -13.79
CA ARG A 244 12.83 -18.39 -13.41
C ARG A 244 11.79 -17.99 -12.37
N THR A 245 12.22 -17.28 -11.33
CA THR A 245 11.33 -16.78 -10.28
C THR A 245 10.35 -15.74 -10.84
N LEU A 246 10.80 -14.82 -11.71
CA LEU A 246 9.93 -13.84 -12.36
C LEU A 246 8.85 -14.47 -13.23
N GLU A 247 9.15 -15.54 -13.97
CA GLU A 247 8.12 -16.23 -14.76
C GLU A 247 7.23 -17.12 -13.89
N SER A 248 7.73 -17.63 -12.76
CA SER A 248 6.92 -18.43 -11.83
C SER A 248 5.76 -17.65 -11.20
N ILE A 249 5.86 -16.31 -11.10
CA ILE A 249 4.79 -15.45 -10.57
C ILE A 249 3.69 -15.16 -11.58
N ALA A 250 3.82 -15.57 -12.86
CA ALA A 250 2.85 -15.26 -13.91
C ALA A 250 1.38 -15.62 -13.56
N PRO A 251 1.06 -16.79 -12.97
CA PRO A 251 -0.32 -17.11 -12.61
C PRO A 251 -0.94 -16.13 -11.61
N MET A 252 -0.15 -15.62 -10.65
CA MET A 252 -0.62 -14.68 -9.64
C MET A 252 -0.63 -13.24 -10.15
N ALA A 253 0.39 -12.83 -10.89
CA ALA A 253 0.56 -11.47 -11.40
C ALA A 253 -0.39 -11.17 -12.57
N LEU A 254 -0.57 -12.13 -13.48
CA LEU A 254 -1.33 -11.95 -14.72
C LEU A 254 -2.74 -12.52 -14.61
N GLY A 255 -2.95 -13.62 -13.88
CA GLY A 255 -4.23 -14.33 -13.72
C GLY A 255 -4.72 -15.10 -14.95
N ALA A 256 -4.39 -14.63 -16.15
CA ALA A 256 -4.63 -15.27 -17.44
C ALA A 256 -3.58 -14.75 -18.43
N LYS A 257 -3.67 -15.16 -19.70
CA LYS A 257 -2.82 -14.55 -20.74
C LYS A 257 -3.14 -13.05 -20.84
N TRP A 258 -2.11 -12.22 -20.90
CA TRP A 258 -2.30 -10.79 -20.78
C TRP A 258 -2.96 -10.15 -22.00
N ASP A 259 -2.91 -10.79 -23.18
CA ASP A 259 -3.62 -10.33 -24.38
C ASP A 259 -5.15 -10.41 -24.25
N GLU A 260 -5.66 -11.38 -23.49
CA GLU A 260 -7.10 -11.52 -23.19
C GLU A 260 -7.65 -10.36 -22.35
N LYS A 261 -6.77 -9.59 -21.70
CA LYS A 261 -7.11 -8.46 -20.83
C LYS A 261 -6.87 -7.09 -21.46
N MET A 262 -6.44 -7.05 -22.71
CA MET A 262 -6.07 -5.83 -23.42
C MET A 262 -6.90 -5.65 -24.69
N GLU A 263 -7.03 -4.40 -25.13
CA GLU A 263 -7.82 -4.10 -26.32
C GLU A 263 -7.14 -4.63 -27.58
N PRO A 264 -7.90 -5.19 -28.53
CA PRO A 264 -7.36 -5.71 -29.79
C PRO A 264 -6.53 -4.68 -30.58
N ALA A 265 -6.91 -3.40 -30.53
CA ALA A 265 -6.17 -2.31 -31.16
C ALA A 265 -4.77 -2.16 -30.55
N PHE A 266 -4.65 -2.27 -29.23
CA PHE A 266 -3.37 -2.25 -28.53
C PHE A 266 -2.50 -3.46 -28.89
N ILE A 267 -3.07 -4.67 -28.85
CA ILE A 267 -2.36 -5.90 -29.20
C ILE A 267 -1.86 -5.87 -30.64
N THR A 268 -2.69 -5.40 -31.57
CA THR A 268 -2.30 -5.21 -32.97
C THR A 268 -1.18 -4.18 -33.11
N ASN A 269 -1.21 -3.08 -32.34
CA ASN A 269 -0.17 -2.06 -32.37
C ASN A 269 1.19 -2.60 -31.93
N ILE A 270 1.25 -3.36 -30.83
CA ILE A 270 2.52 -3.88 -30.30
C ILE A 270 3.07 -5.03 -31.16
N GLY A 271 2.19 -5.83 -31.78
CA GLY A 271 2.56 -6.98 -32.60
C GLY A 271 3.21 -6.65 -33.94
N ARG A 272 3.14 -5.38 -34.41
CA ARG A 272 3.74 -4.95 -35.69
C ARG A 272 5.26 -5.07 -35.71
N TYR A 273 5.92 -4.85 -34.58
CA TYR A 273 7.37 -4.73 -34.51
C TYR A 273 8.05 -5.94 -33.85
N ARG A 274 7.34 -6.63 -32.95
CA ARG A 274 7.91 -7.74 -32.17
C ARG A 274 6.82 -8.72 -31.78
N ARG A 275 7.18 -10.01 -31.73
CA ARG A 275 6.33 -11.06 -31.16
C ARG A 275 6.57 -11.15 -29.65
N TYR A 276 5.49 -11.32 -28.91
CA TYR A 276 5.51 -11.45 -27.45
C TYR A 276 4.84 -12.76 -27.03
N LYS A 277 5.27 -13.29 -25.89
CA LYS A 277 4.63 -14.40 -25.19
C LYS A 277 3.59 -13.83 -24.21
N TYR A 278 2.33 -14.16 -24.43
CA TYR A 278 1.20 -13.61 -23.66
C TYR A 278 1.05 -14.20 -22.25
N ASP A 279 1.80 -15.24 -21.94
CA ASP A 279 1.91 -15.88 -20.63
C ASP A 279 3.16 -15.45 -19.85
N SER A 280 3.99 -14.56 -20.41
CA SER A 280 5.26 -14.12 -19.80
C SER A 280 5.16 -12.74 -19.13
N VAL A 281 5.61 -12.68 -17.86
CA VAL A 281 5.69 -11.43 -17.09
C VAL A 281 6.79 -10.53 -17.68
N ARG A 282 7.93 -11.10 -18.05
CA ARG A 282 9.02 -10.37 -18.71
C ARG A 282 8.55 -9.67 -19.98
N ASP A 283 7.76 -10.36 -20.81
CA ASP A 283 7.28 -9.79 -22.06
C ASP A 283 6.26 -8.67 -21.83
N LEU A 284 5.39 -8.77 -20.81
CA LEU A 284 4.51 -7.67 -20.43
C LEU A 284 5.30 -6.46 -19.91
N LEU A 285 6.29 -6.67 -19.03
CA LEU A 285 7.18 -5.59 -18.56
C LEU A 285 7.93 -4.93 -19.72
N ARG A 286 8.32 -5.71 -20.73
CA ARG A 286 8.95 -5.19 -21.94
C ARG A 286 7.99 -4.30 -22.74
N VAL A 287 6.73 -4.72 -22.88
CA VAL A 287 5.69 -3.91 -23.54
C VAL A 287 5.49 -2.60 -22.79
N MET A 288 5.30 -2.65 -21.47
CA MET A 288 5.12 -1.46 -20.63
C MET A 288 6.29 -0.47 -20.81
N ARG A 289 7.53 -0.95 -20.68
CA ARG A 289 8.73 -0.13 -20.89
C ARG A 289 8.77 0.49 -22.29
N ASN A 290 8.60 -0.31 -23.34
CA ASN A 290 8.70 0.16 -24.72
C ASN A 290 7.63 1.22 -25.03
N LYS A 291 6.40 1.00 -24.56
CA LYS A 291 5.28 1.93 -24.77
C LYS A 291 5.42 3.21 -23.94
N LEU A 292 5.99 3.11 -22.73
CA LEU A 292 6.31 4.28 -21.91
C LEU A 292 7.40 5.15 -22.56
N ASN A 293 8.50 4.54 -23.01
CA ASN A 293 9.62 5.26 -23.61
C ASN A 293 9.25 5.95 -24.94
N HIS A 294 8.39 5.31 -25.73
CA HIS A 294 7.94 5.84 -27.03
C HIS A 294 6.50 6.36 -27.00
N TYR A 295 6.01 6.78 -25.82
CA TYR A 295 4.60 7.20 -25.66
C TYR A 295 4.18 8.28 -26.67
N ARG A 296 5.05 9.28 -26.91
CA ARG A 296 4.80 10.38 -27.85
C ARG A 296 4.73 9.96 -29.32
N GLU A 297 5.28 8.81 -29.65
CA GLU A 297 5.29 8.25 -31.01
C GLU A 297 4.08 7.33 -31.25
N LEU A 298 3.27 7.07 -30.23
CA LEU A 298 2.08 6.22 -30.37
C LEU A 298 0.99 6.92 -31.17
N PRO A 299 0.22 6.19 -31.99
CA PRO A 299 -0.99 6.72 -32.62
C PRO A 299 -1.93 7.33 -31.56
N GLN A 300 -2.63 8.41 -31.91
CA GLN A 300 -3.54 9.11 -31.00
C GLN A 300 -4.58 8.18 -30.37
N GLU A 301 -5.14 7.26 -31.16
CA GLU A 301 -6.08 6.22 -30.68
C GLU A 301 -5.50 5.39 -29.51
N ILE A 302 -4.21 5.05 -29.58
CA ILE A 302 -3.53 4.28 -28.54
C ILE A 302 -3.20 5.15 -27.32
N GLN A 303 -2.85 6.42 -27.52
CA GLN A 303 -2.62 7.37 -26.41
C GLN A 303 -3.91 7.61 -25.63
N GLU A 304 -5.04 7.79 -26.32
CA GLU A 304 -6.36 7.93 -25.70
C GLU A 304 -6.77 6.67 -24.95
N LEU A 305 -6.41 5.49 -25.49
CA LEU A 305 -6.70 4.22 -24.85
C LEU A 305 -5.93 4.00 -23.55
N VAL A 306 -4.61 4.21 -23.56
CA VAL A 306 -3.76 3.96 -22.39
C VAL A 306 -3.74 5.12 -21.40
N GLY A 307 -4.19 6.31 -21.82
CA GLY A 307 -4.25 7.51 -21.00
C GLY A 307 -2.92 8.24 -20.84
N SER A 308 -2.98 9.42 -20.21
CA SER A 308 -1.82 10.30 -20.01
C SER A 308 -0.74 9.67 -19.11
N VAL A 309 0.52 10.00 -19.37
CA VAL A 309 1.64 9.60 -18.51
C VAL A 309 1.87 10.67 -17.43
N PRO A 310 2.10 10.31 -16.15
CA PRO A 310 2.20 8.94 -15.64
C PRO A 310 0.87 8.31 -15.19
N GLU A 311 -0.14 9.07 -14.76
CA GLU A 311 -1.30 8.54 -14.03
C GLU A 311 -2.18 7.61 -14.86
N GLY A 312 -2.66 8.06 -16.02
CA GLY A 312 -3.53 7.27 -16.90
C GLY A 312 -2.86 5.99 -17.37
N PHE A 313 -1.59 6.08 -17.80
CA PHE A 313 -0.80 4.92 -18.23
C PHE A 313 -0.63 3.92 -17.09
N ASN A 314 -0.30 4.37 -15.87
CA ASN A 314 -0.22 3.50 -14.71
C ASN A 314 -1.56 2.80 -14.43
N ASP A 315 -2.65 3.56 -14.42
CA ASP A 315 -3.98 3.06 -14.08
C ASP A 315 -4.51 2.07 -15.12
N TYR A 316 -4.17 2.27 -16.40
CA TYR A 316 -4.50 1.34 -17.48
C TYR A 316 -3.93 -0.06 -17.22
N PHE A 317 -2.65 -0.18 -16.83
CA PHE A 317 -2.05 -1.47 -16.51
C PHE A 317 -2.46 -1.99 -15.12
N ALA A 318 -2.50 -1.13 -14.10
CA ALA A 318 -2.84 -1.53 -12.73
C ALA A 318 -4.27 -2.06 -12.60
N SER A 319 -5.23 -1.52 -13.36
CA SER A 319 -6.62 -2.03 -13.39
C SER A 319 -6.74 -3.42 -14.01
N ARG A 320 -5.87 -3.78 -14.97
CA ARG A 320 -5.88 -5.07 -15.67
C ARG A 320 -5.04 -6.14 -14.95
N PHE A 321 -3.95 -5.70 -14.32
CA PHE A 321 -2.98 -6.55 -13.64
C PHE A 321 -2.72 -6.03 -12.21
N PRO A 322 -3.73 -6.07 -11.32
CA PRO A 322 -3.65 -5.45 -9.99
C PRO A 322 -2.54 -6.02 -9.12
N ARG A 323 -2.13 -7.28 -9.34
CA ARG A 323 -1.04 -7.93 -8.60
C ARG A 323 0.34 -7.77 -9.23
N LEU A 324 0.45 -7.26 -10.47
CA LEU A 324 1.72 -7.21 -11.19
C LEU A 324 2.80 -6.47 -10.42
N LEU A 325 2.49 -5.28 -9.90
CA LEU A 325 3.47 -4.46 -9.21
C LEU A 325 4.01 -5.15 -7.96
N ILE A 326 3.14 -5.69 -7.11
CA ILE A 326 3.56 -6.26 -5.83
C ILE A 326 4.32 -7.59 -6.02
N GLU A 327 3.92 -8.41 -6.99
CA GLU A 327 4.64 -9.67 -7.26
C GLU A 327 6.02 -9.38 -7.89
N VAL A 328 6.12 -8.43 -8.83
CA VAL A 328 7.42 -8.00 -9.38
C VAL A 328 8.28 -7.35 -8.29
N TYR A 329 7.69 -6.54 -7.41
CA TYR A 329 8.38 -5.95 -6.26
C TYR A 329 9.06 -7.00 -5.39
N ARG A 330 8.35 -8.09 -5.04
CA ARG A 330 8.91 -9.16 -4.21
C ARG A 330 10.12 -9.82 -4.87
N VAL A 331 10.02 -10.15 -6.15
CA VAL A 331 11.11 -10.76 -6.91
C VAL A 331 12.33 -9.82 -6.97
N ILE A 332 12.12 -8.55 -7.35
CA ILE A 332 13.24 -7.59 -7.45
C ILE A 332 13.82 -7.28 -6.07
N TYR A 333 13.03 -7.22 -5.01
CA TYR A 333 13.53 -7.04 -3.64
C TYR A 333 14.41 -8.23 -3.19
N GLU A 334 14.04 -9.45 -3.55
CA GLU A 334 14.81 -10.65 -3.19
C GLU A 334 16.16 -10.69 -3.93
N TYR A 335 16.18 -10.43 -5.23
CA TYR A 335 17.35 -10.66 -6.08
C TYR A 335 18.19 -9.39 -6.36
N CYS A 336 17.59 -8.21 -6.30
CA CYS A 336 18.19 -6.97 -6.82
C CYS A 336 18.19 -5.80 -5.81
N LYS A 337 17.86 -6.01 -4.53
CA LYS A 337 17.81 -4.90 -3.55
C LYS A 337 19.13 -4.17 -3.32
N GLU A 338 20.25 -4.83 -3.58
CA GLU A 338 21.58 -4.23 -3.44
C GLU A 338 22.08 -3.58 -4.75
N ASP A 339 21.38 -3.79 -5.87
CA ASP A 339 21.71 -3.17 -7.15
C ASP A 339 21.49 -1.65 -7.06
N GLN A 340 22.46 -0.88 -7.53
CA GLN A 340 22.47 0.58 -7.41
C GLN A 340 21.23 1.25 -8.02
N CYS A 341 20.71 0.72 -9.14
CA CYS A 341 19.52 1.27 -9.79
C CYS A 341 18.24 1.11 -8.94
N PHE A 342 18.20 0.15 -8.01
CA PHE A 342 17.02 -0.10 -7.19
C PHE A 342 17.08 0.52 -5.79
N GLN A 343 18.21 1.05 -5.35
CA GLN A 343 18.36 1.61 -4.00
C GLN A 343 17.29 2.68 -3.70
N ARG A 344 16.97 3.53 -4.67
CA ARG A 344 15.92 4.58 -4.56
C ARG A 344 14.50 4.07 -4.24
N TYR A 345 14.24 2.77 -4.40
CA TYR A 345 12.94 2.16 -4.11
C TYR A 345 12.90 1.51 -2.73
N PHE A 346 14.06 1.21 -2.13
CA PHE A 346 14.15 0.40 -0.91
C PHE A 346 14.81 1.14 0.26
N ARG A 347 15.54 2.22 0.00
CA ARG A 347 16.28 3.00 0.99
C ARG A 347 16.24 4.49 0.61
N ASP A 348 16.32 5.37 1.61
CA ASP A 348 16.63 6.78 1.39
C ASP A 348 18.13 6.91 1.07
N ASN A 349 18.46 7.79 0.11
CA ASN A 349 19.85 8.11 -0.26
C ASN A 349 20.57 8.92 0.82
#